data_AF-A0A535M728-F1
#
_entry.id   AF-A0A535M728-F1
#
_cell.length_a   1.000
_cell.length_b   1.000
_cell.length_c   1.000
_cell.angle_alpha   90.00
_cell.angle_beta   90.00
_cell.angle_gamma   90.00
#
_symmetry.space_group_name_H-M   'P 1'
#
loop_
_entity.id
_entity.type
_entity.pdbx_description
1 polymer ?
#
loop_
_entity_poly.entity_id
_entity_poly.type
_entity_poly.pdbx_seq_one_letter_code
_entity_poly.pdbx_strand_id
1 'polypeptide(L)'
;MMDRRTAERRRASSAHLDLDKPIYTLGVASEMLDAHPRTLMVYEQLDMVKPRRTQTNRRRYSPRDVMKLQAIQSLTRNHGVNLAGARFILALLKSLETHGVTPPAGFRDVDVSLLEV
;
A
#
# COMPACT_ATOMS: atom_id res chain seq x y z
N MET A 1 2.83 -1.43 -33.63
CA MET A 1 2.32 -2.74 -33.16
C MET A 1 3.14 -3.15 -31.95
N MET A 2 2.58 -3.02 -30.73
CA MET A 2 3.20 -3.51 -29.49
C MET A 2 2.65 -4.91 -29.21
N ASP A 3 3.55 -5.88 -29.05
CA ASP A 3 3.26 -7.31 -28.94
C ASP A 3 2.51 -7.63 -27.62
N ARG A 4 1.34 -8.28 -27.75
CA ARG A 4 0.50 -8.72 -26.62
C ARG A 4 1.24 -9.70 -25.69
N ARG A 5 2.30 -10.36 -26.17
CA ARG A 5 3.13 -11.30 -25.40
C ARG A 5 3.94 -10.66 -24.27
N THR A 6 4.25 -9.36 -24.34
CA THR A 6 5.04 -8.66 -23.31
C THR A 6 4.21 -8.36 -22.05
N ALA A 7 2.92 -8.10 -22.20
CA ALA A 7 2.01 -7.86 -21.07
C ALA A 7 1.69 -9.14 -20.28
N GLU A 8 1.58 -10.29 -20.97
CA GLU A 8 1.35 -11.59 -20.34
C GLU A 8 2.58 -12.12 -19.60
N ARG A 9 3.80 -11.88 -20.11
CA ARG A 9 5.05 -12.23 -19.40
C ARG A 9 5.22 -11.49 -18.08
N ARG A 10 4.75 -10.24 -17.97
CA ARG A 10 4.73 -9.48 -16.70
C ARG A 10 3.66 -9.99 -15.72
N ARG A 11 2.53 -10.52 -16.21
CA ARG A 11 1.49 -11.15 -15.37
C ARG A 11 1.88 -12.54 -14.88
N ALA A 12 2.74 -13.27 -15.60
CA ALA A 12 3.19 -14.60 -15.21
C ALA A 12 4.35 -14.60 -14.19
N SER A 13 5.11 -13.49 -14.07
CA SER A 13 6.20 -13.38 -13.08
C SER A 13 5.75 -12.96 -11.68
N SER A 14 4.49 -12.54 -11.50
CA SER A 14 3.90 -12.25 -10.19
C SER A 14 3.35 -13.49 -9.49
N ALA A 15 3.35 -14.65 -10.16
CA ALA A 15 3.03 -15.94 -9.56
C ALA A 15 4.17 -16.37 -8.61
N HIS A 16 4.13 -15.91 -7.36
CA HIS A 16 4.28 -16.67 -6.09
C HIS A 16 4.65 -15.81 -4.87
N LEU A 17 4.69 -14.48 -5.00
CA LEU A 17 4.84 -13.62 -3.82
C LEU A 17 3.50 -13.56 -3.10
N ASP A 18 3.38 -14.33 -2.03
CA ASP A 18 2.27 -14.22 -1.08
C ASP A 18 2.33 -12.82 -0.44
N LEU A 19 1.55 -11.90 -1.00
CA LEU A 19 1.51 -10.49 -0.61
C LEU A 19 0.95 -10.27 0.79
N ASP A 20 0.29 -11.30 1.35
CA ASP A 20 -0.32 -11.27 2.67
C ASP A 20 0.56 -11.92 3.72
N LYS A 21 1.64 -12.62 3.30
CA LYS A 21 2.62 -13.20 4.21
C LYS A 21 3.36 -12.09 4.97
N PRO A 22 3.21 -12.01 6.31
CA PRO A 22 3.77 -10.91 7.09
C PRO A 22 5.24 -11.23 7.45
N ILE A 23 6.15 -10.77 6.59
CA ILE A 23 7.59 -11.06 6.66
C ILE A 23 8.42 -9.87 7.14
N TYR A 24 7.94 -8.64 7.00
CA TYR A 24 8.71 -7.44 7.31
C TYR A 24 8.59 -7.06 8.78
N THR A 25 9.69 -6.67 9.40
CA THR A 25 9.69 -6.11 10.76
C THR A 25 9.39 -4.61 10.72
N LEU A 26 9.08 -3.99 11.86
CA LEU A 26 8.93 -2.53 11.94
C LEU A 26 10.15 -1.78 11.40
N GLY A 27 11.36 -2.23 11.75
CA GLY A 27 12.61 -1.62 11.28
C GLY A 27 12.79 -1.73 9.76
N VAL A 28 12.52 -2.93 9.21
CA VAL A 28 12.64 -3.16 7.76
C VAL A 28 11.60 -2.33 7.01
N ALA A 29 10.34 -2.30 7.48
CA ALA A 29 9.31 -1.50 6.86
C ALA A 29 9.62 0.01 6.94
N SER A 30 10.19 0.49 8.05
CA SER A 30 10.60 1.89 8.19
C SER A 30 11.70 2.30 7.22
N GLU A 31 12.67 1.40 6.99
CA GLU A 31 13.76 1.63 6.04
C GLU A 31 13.25 1.61 4.60
N MET A 32 12.39 0.65 4.24
CA MET A 32 11.77 0.56 2.91
C MET A 32 10.95 1.81 2.55
N LEU A 33 10.33 2.44 3.55
CA LEU A 33 9.45 3.59 3.37
C LEU A 33 10.15 4.93 3.60
N ASP A 34 11.45 4.92 3.91
CA ASP A 34 12.20 6.12 4.33
C ASP A 34 11.40 6.97 5.35
N ALA A 35 10.96 6.29 6.40
CA ALA A 35 10.07 6.85 7.41
C ALA A 35 10.48 6.40 8.80
N HIS A 36 10.43 7.30 9.77
CA HIS A 36 10.74 6.95 11.15
C HIS A 36 9.77 5.88 11.68
N PRO A 37 10.22 4.87 12.48
CA PRO A 37 9.35 3.83 13.03
C PRO A 37 8.11 4.36 13.77
N ARG A 38 8.25 5.51 14.45
CA ARG A 38 7.13 6.18 15.13
C ARG A 38 6.00 6.58 14.18
N THR A 39 6.32 6.97 12.95
CA THR A 39 5.35 7.35 11.92
C THR A 39 4.49 6.15 11.52
N LEU A 40 5.10 4.99 11.30
CA LEU A 40 4.37 3.75 11.01
C LEU A 40 3.44 3.38 12.17
N MET A 41 3.90 3.54 13.41
CA MET A 41 3.06 3.33 14.60
C MET A 41 1.87 4.31 14.69
N VAL A 42 2.01 5.54 14.20
CA VAL A 42 0.87 6.48 14.10
C VAL A 42 -0.14 5.99 13.06
N TYR A 43 0.33 5.50 11.91
CA TYR A 43 -0.56 4.97 10.86
C TYR A 43 -1.33 3.73 11.35
N GLU A 44 -0.70 2.87 12.15
CA GLU A 44 -1.37 1.76 12.85
C GLU A 44 -2.41 2.24 13.86
N GLN A 45 -2.07 3.24 14.69
CA GLN A 45 -2.98 3.77 15.70
C GLN A 45 -4.24 4.38 15.08
N LEU A 46 -4.13 4.89 13.84
CA LEU A 46 -5.24 5.42 13.06
C LEU A 46 -5.99 4.34 12.25
N ASP A 47 -5.76 3.06 12.56
CA ASP A 47 -6.37 1.90 11.89
C ASP A 47 -6.17 1.88 10.36
N MET A 48 -5.13 2.55 9.86
CA MET A 48 -4.87 2.57 8.41
C MET A 48 -4.26 1.26 7.94
N VAL A 49 -3.46 0.63 8.79
CA VAL A 49 -2.73 -0.62 8.53
C VAL A 49 -2.75 -1.45 9.80
N LYS A 50 -2.97 -2.77 9.66
CA LYS A 50 -3.10 -3.71 10.78
C LYS A 50 -2.09 -4.84 10.63
N PRO A 51 -0.83 -4.64 11.07
CA PRO A 51 0.20 -5.67 10.95
C PRO A 51 -0.17 -6.89 11.80
N ARG A 52 0.20 -8.08 11.31
CA ARG A 52 0.07 -9.30 12.10
C ARG A 52 1.02 -9.24 13.30
N ARG A 53 0.56 -9.77 14.44
CA ARG A 53 1.40 -9.96 15.62
C ARG A 53 1.84 -11.42 15.73
N THR A 54 3.11 -11.62 16.05
CA THR A 54 3.67 -12.95 16.37
C THR A 54 3.26 -13.40 17.77
N GLN A 55 3.52 -14.66 18.13
CA GLN A 55 3.27 -15.18 19.49
C GLN A 55 4.00 -14.37 20.57
N THR A 56 5.18 -13.82 20.27
CA THR A 56 5.95 -12.93 21.16
C THR A 56 5.53 -11.46 21.04
N ASN A 57 4.35 -11.19 20.49
CA ASN A 57 3.74 -9.86 20.32
C ASN A 57 4.54 -8.87 19.44
N ARG A 58 5.48 -9.36 18.62
CA ARG A 58 6.22 -8.52 17.65
C ARG A 58 5.40 -8.32 16.38
N ARG A 59 5.38 -7.09 15.87
CA ARG A 59 4.71 -6.72 14.60
C ARG A 59 5.41 -7.32 13.39
N ARG A 60 4.62 -7.75 12.42
CA ARG A 60 5.03 -8.21 11.11
C ARG A 60 4.11 -7.62 10.05
N TYR A 61 4.70 -6.91 9.10
CA TYR A 61 3.99 -6.31 7.96
C TYR A 61 4.11 -7.24 6.77
N SER A 62 3.01 -7.36 6.02
CA SER A 62 3.01 -8.01 4.72
C SER A 62 3.49 -7.05 3.63
N PRO A 63 3.86 -7.56 2.43
CA PRO A 63 4.03 -6.71 1.26
C PRO A 63 2.85 -5.77 1.00
N ARG A 64 1.61 -6.26 1.18
CA ARG A 64 0.39 -5.46 1.01
C ARG A 64 0.30 -4.31 2.03
N ASP A 65 0.67 -4.56 3.29
CA ASP A 65 0.75 -3.51 4.31
C ASP A 65 1.73 -2.41 3.90
N VAL A 66 2.92 -2.78 3.41
CA VAL A 66 3.95 -1.82 2.97
C VAL A 66 3.48 -0.99 1.78
N MET A 67 2.83 -1.61 0.80
CA MET A 67 2.21 -0.89 -0.33
C MET A 67 1.16 0.11 0.16
N LYS A 68 0.34 -0.26 1.14
CA LYS A 68 -0.66 0.64 1.73
C LYS A 68 -0.01 1.82 2.43
N LEU A 69 1.05 1.58 3.23
CA LEU A 69 1.83 2.62 3.89
C LEU A 69 2.46 3.58 2.87
N GLN A 70 2.96 3.07 1.75
CA GLN A 70 3.52 3.88 0.67
C GLN A 70 2.45 4.76 0.01
N ALA A 71 1.26 4.23 -0.24
CA ALA A 71 0.15 5.02 -0.80
C ALA A 71 -0.29 6.15 0.16
N ILE A 72 -0.37 5.88 1.47
CA ILE A 72 -0.63 6.90 2.50
C ILE A 72 0.47 7.97 2.48
N GLN A 73 1.73 7.56 2.35
CA GLN A 73 2.86 8.49 2.30
C GLN A 73 2.80 9.38 1.06
N SER A 74 2.49 8.83 -0.12
CA SER A 74 2.31 9.63 -1.34
C SER A 74 1.20 10.67 -1.18
N LEU A 75 0.04 10.28 -0.63
CA LEU A 75 -1.07 11.20 -0.38
C LEU A 75 -0.69 12.33 0.59
N THR A 76 0.07 12.02 1.63
CA THR A 76 0.45 13.01 2.64
C THR A 76 1.60 13.92 2.20
N ARG A 77 2.63 13.38 1.54
CA ARG A 77 3.82 14.13 1.12
C ARG A 77 3.64 14.86 -0.21
N ASN A 78 3.05 14.21 -1.22
CA ASN A 78 3.00 14.76 -2.58
C ASN A 78 1.70 15.55 -2.82
N HIS A 79 0.60 15.10 -2.22
CA HIS A 79 -0.73 15.68 -2.44
C HIS A 79 -1.20 16.60 -1.30
N GLY A 80 -0.39 16.75 -0.25
CA GLY A 80 -0.70 17.61 0.90
C GLY A 80 -1.93 17.18 1.71
N VAL A 81 -2.36 15.92 1.55
CA VAL A 81 -3.56 15.40 2.20
C VAL A 81 -3.24 15.05 3.65
N ASN A 82 -4.08 15.46 4.59
CA ASN A 82 -3.93 15.03 5.98
C ASN A 82 -4.27 13.53 6.14
N LEU A 83 -3.93 12.95 7.29
CA LEU A 83 -4.11 11.52 7.55
C LEU A 83 -5.57 11.06 7.48
N ALA A 84 -6.52 11.87 7.95
CA ALA A 84 -7.94 11.54 7.85
C ALA A 84 -8.41 11.50 6.39
N GLY A 85 -8.01 12.50 5.60
CA GLY A 85 -8.28 12.58 4.17
C GLY A 85 -7.66 11.41 3.40
N ALA A 86 -6.41 11.05 3.71
CA ALA A 86 -5.71 9.95 3.05
C ALA A 86 -6.49 8.63 3.17
N ARG A 87 -7.09 8.35 4.34
CA ARG A 87 -7.95 7.17 4.52
C ARG A 87 -9.16 7.16 3.58
N PHE A 88 -9.88 8.28 3.49
CA PHE A 88 -11.05 8.37 2.62
C PHE A 88 -10.68 8.32 1.14
N ILE A 89 -9.59 8.99 0.75
CA ILE A 89 -9.11 8.98 -0.63
C ILE A 89 -8.71 7.58 -1.05
N LEU A 90 -7.99 6.82 -0.22
CA LEU A 90 -7.66 5.42 -0.53
C LEU A 90 -8.90 4.56 -0.75
N ALA A 91 -9.93 4.72 0.09
CA ALA A 91 -11.18 3.97 -0.07
C ALA A 91 -11.91 4.35 -1.37
N LEU A 92 -11.94 5.64 -1.71
CA LEU A 92 -12.52 6.13 -2.94
C LEU A 92 -11.75 5.64 -4.17
N LEU A 93 -10.42 5.76 -4.18
CA LEU A 93 -9.57 5.27 -5.27
C LEU A 93 -9.76 3.77 -5.48
N LYS A 94 -9.85 2.99 -4.39
CA LYS A 94 -10.10 1.55 -4.48
C LYS A 94 -11.48 1.23 -5.06
N SER A 95 -12.50 2.00 -4.68
CA SER A 95 -13.84 1.87 -5.25
C SER A 95 -13.85 2.20 -6.74
N LEU A 96 -13.22 3.31 -7.15
CA LEU A 96 -13.09 3.69 -8.56
C LEU A 96 -12.42 2.58 -9.38
N GLU A 97 -11.30 2.05 -8.88
CA GLU A 97 -10.61 0.93 -9.53
C GLU A 97 -11.49 -0.32 -9.66
N THR A 98 -12.18 -0.71 -8.58
CA THR A 98 -13.06 -1.88 -8.57
C THR A 98 -14.17 -1.77 -9.62
N HIS A 99 -14.64 -0.55 -9.87
CA HIS A 99 -15.65 -0.25 -10.88
C HIS A 99 -15.07 0.11 -12.26
N GLY A 100 -13.75 0.00 -12.45
CA GLY A 100 -13.08 0.33 -13.72
C GLY A 100 -13.12 1.81 -14.08
N VAL A 101 -13.40 2.69 -13.11
CA VAL A 101 -13.43 4.13 -13.28
C VAL A 101 -12.02 4.68 -13.15
N THR A 102 -11.60 5.48 -14.13
CA THR A 102 -10.27 6.09 -14.12
C THR A 102 -10.17 7.14 -13.01
N PRO A 103 -9.16 7.08 -12.12
CA PRO A 103 -8.94 8.11 -11.11
C PRO A 103 -8.72 9.52 -11.70
N PRO A 104 -9.05 10.57 -10.94
CA PRO A 104 -8.71 11.95 -11.31
C PRO A 104 -7.22 12.09 -11.61
N ALA A 105 -6.86 12.99 -12.53
CA ALA A 105 -5.48 13.14 -12.99
C ALA A 105 -4.46 13.33 -11.84
N GLY A 106 -4.87 14.03 -10.79
CA GLY A 106 -4.05 14.27 -9.61
C GLY A 106 -3.80 13.06 -8.70
N PHE A 107 -4.40 11.88 -8.94
CA PHE A 107 -4.19 10.70 -8.09
C PHE A 107 -3.71 9.47 -8.87
N ARG A 108 -3.27 9.64 -10.12
CA ARG A 108 -2.85 8.52 -10.98
C ARG A 108 -1.52 7.89 -10.57
N ASP A 109 -0.74 8.57 -9.75
CA ASP A 109 0.51 8.10 -9.14
C ASP A 109 0.28 7.20 -7.92
N VAL A 110 -0.94 7.17 -7.39
CA VAL A 110 -1.32 6.35 -6.23
C VAL A 110 -1.89 5.02 -6.71
N ASP A 111 -1.06 3.98 -6.72
CA ASP A 111 -1.48 2.62 -7.04
C ASP A 111 -2.28 2.01 -5.87
N VAL A 112 -3.52 1.59 -6.15
CA VAL A 112 -4.43 0.94 -5.20
C VAL A 112 -4.80 -0.49 -5.61
N SER A 113 -4.24 -1.01 -6.71
CA SER A 113 -4.57 -2.32 -7.30
C SER A 113 -4.46 -3.47 -6.32
N LEU A 114 -3.44 -3.44 -5.48
CA LEU A 114 -3.12 -4.51 -4.56
C LEU A 114 -3.50 -4.19 -3.12
N LEU A 115 -4.19 -3.08 -2.86
CA LEU A 115 -4.55 -2.65 -1.51
C LEU A 115 -5.87 -3.25 -1.04
N GLU A 116 -5.90 -3.65 0.22
CA GLU A 116 -7.13 -3.87 0.98
C GLU A 116 -7.45 -2.60 1.75
N VAL A 117 -8.63 -2.02 1.51
CA VAL A 117 -9.09 -0.79 2.17
C VAL A 117 -10.31 -1.07 3.01
#